data_AF-A0A2A7SEN9-F1
#
_entry.id   AF-A0A2A7SEN9-F1
#
_cell.length_a   1.000
_cell.length_b   1.000
_cell.length_c   1.000
_cell.angle_alpha   90.00
_cell.angle_beta   90.00
_cell.angle_gamma   90.00
#
_symmetry.space_group_name_H-M   'P 1'
#
loop_
_entity.id
_entity.type
_entity.pdbx_description
1 polymer ?
#
loop_
_entity_poly.entity_id
_entity_poly.type
_entity_poly.pdbx_seq_one_letter_code
_entity_poly.pdbx_strand_id
1 'polypeptide(L)'
;MHVMVDGAALRLLSGAAPITIDHEGDPAAALAACLDRLPRRRLAVLNRLHLVLAHPWAHAVVLPWQDGMLAESAWQAYARALLAERAIHDARRVRIEASPHGRSRLAVAAPEALIETAAGACRDAGWTLAGCRDLLSAALHRHAGALAAVDDARLALLQAGALTCVFRRDGQWRDVITLAWRGGRLRDVLDAAALMARQPASTRSFLCAVEPVAASLLDDDERDGGGTIRLAAPLACLDGASA
;
A
#
# COMPACT_ATOMS: atom_id res chain seq x y z
N MET A 1 -8.49 -14.46 -7.52
CA MET A 1 -7.23 -14.13 -8.22
C MET A 1 -6.78 -12.75 -7.81
N HIS A 2 -5.50 -12.51 -7.55
CA HIS A 2 -4.97 -11.19 -7.18
C HIS A 2 -4.09 -10.64 -8.30
N VAL A 3 -4.31 -9.36 -8.65
CA VAL A 3 -3.49 -8.62 -9.60
C VAL A 3 -3.01 -7.36 -8.90
N MET A 4 -1.70 -7.14 -8.88
CA MET A 4 -1.12 -5.89 -8.42
C MET A 4 -0.82 -4.98 -9.60
N VAL A 5 -1.03 -3.68 -9.43
CA VAL A 5 -0.62 -2.64 -10.39
C VAL A 5 0.27 -1.67 -9.64
N ASP A 6 1.49 -1.47 -10.15
CA ASP A 6 2.42 -0.43 -9.72
C ASP A 6 2.72 0.53 -10.90
N GLY A 7 3.67 1.44 -10.73
CA GLY A 7 4.01 2.42 -11.77
C GLY A 7 4.77 1.86 -12.98
N ALA A 8 5.25 0.62 -12.90
CA ALA A 8 6.03 -0.01 -13.96
C ALA A 8 5.28 -1.16 -14.63
N ALA A 9 4.49 -1.92 -13.88
CA ALA A 9 3.87 -3.13 -14.40
C ALA A 9 2.60 -3.55 -13.65
N LEU A 10 1.83 -4.37 -14.36
CA LEU A 10 0.80 -5.22 -13.81
C LEU A 10 1.39 -6.59 -13.48
N ARG A 11 1.13 -7.10 -12.27
CA ARG A 11 1.65 -8.37 -11.78
C ARG A 11 0.53 -9.28 -11.32
N LEU A 12 0.42 -10.46 -11.94
CA LEU A 12 -0.48 -11.51 -11.48
C LEU A 12 0.15 -12.22 -10.28
N LEU A 13 -0.48 -12.12 -9.11
CA LEU A 13 0.01 -12.73 -7.87
C LEU A 13 -0.48 -14.18 -7.70
N SER A 14 -0.52 -14.95 -8.79
CA SER A 14 -0.99 -16.35 -8.78
C SER A 14 0.14 -17.32 -9.12
N GLY A 15 0.46 -18.21 -8.18
CA GLY A 15 1.46 -19.27 -8.37
C GLY A 15 2.89 -18.87 -7.97
N ALA A 16 3.85 -19.78 -8.21
CA ALA A 16 5.24 -19.64 -7.76
C ALA A 16 6.06 -18.59 -8.54
N ALA A 17 5.54 -18.09 -9.68
CA ALA A 17 6.18 -17.05 -10.48
C ALA A 17 5.14 -16.02 -10.93
N PRO A 18 5.21 -14.76 -10.48
CA PRO A 18 4.26 -13.74 -10.88
C PRO A 18 4.42 -13.39 -12.36
N ILE A 19 3.32 -13.40 -13.11
CA ILE A 19 3.30 -12.90 -14.50
C ILE A 19 3.38 -11.38 -14.44
N THR A 20 4.38 -10.80 -15.09
CA THR A 20 4.60 -9.34 -15.14
C THR A 20 4.33 -8.84 -16.55
N ILE A 21 3.52 -7.79 -16.67
CA ILE A 21 3.13 -7.16 -17.94
C ILE A 21 3.40 -5.67 -17.79
N ASP A 22 4.28 -5.12 -18.63
CA ASP A 22 4.45 -3.66 -18.75
C ASP A 22 3.14 -3.07 -19.28
N HIS A 23 2.67 -2.00 -18.64
CA HIS A 23 1.43 -1.35 -19.02
C HIS A 23 1.65 -0.07 -19.83
N GLU A 24 2.89 0.39 -20.03
CA GLU A 24 3.23 1.57 -20.85
C GLU A 24 2.39 2.83 -20.54
N GLY A 25 2.00 3.00 -19.26
CA GLY A 25 1.13 4.08 -18.81
C GLY A 25 -0.39 3.82 -18.89
N ASP A 26 -0.85 2.69 -19.44
CA ASP A 26 -2.25 2.25 -19.46
C ASP A 26 -2.46 0.89 -18.74
N PRO A 27 -2.64 0.91 -17.40
CA PRO A 27 -2.90 -0.29 -16.62
C PRO A 27 -4.16 -1.06 -17.01
N ALA A 28 -5.18 -0.38 -17.56
CA ALA A 28 -6.47 -1.01 -17.87
C ALA A 28 -6.37 -1.86 -19.15
N ALA A 29 -5.68 -1.35 -20.17
CA ALA A 29 -5.37 -2.12 -21.38
C ALA A 29 -4.50 -3.35 -21.06
N ALA A 30 -3.46 -3.17 -20.23
CA ALA A 30 -2.61 -4.27 -19.78
C ALA A 30 -3.41 -5.33 -19.00
N LEU A 31 -4.36 -4.90 -18.16
CA LEU A 31 -5.25 -5.80 -17.44
C LEU A 31 -6.14 -6.59 -18.39
N ALA A 32 -6.75 -5.95 -19.38
CA ALA A 32 -7.58 -6.62 -20.38
C ALA A 32 -6.77 -7.71 -21.12
N ALA A 33 -5.59 -7.34 -21.63
CA ALA A 33 -4.69 -8.28 -22.31
C ALA A 33 -4.24 -9.44 -21.40
N CYS A 34 -4.06 -9.18 -20.10
CA CYS A 34 -3.77 -10.22 -19.11
C CYS A 34 -4.96 -11.18 -18.96
N LEU A 35 -6.17 -10.64 -18.78
CA LEU A 35 -7.39 -11.42 -18.54
C LEU A 35 -7.77 -12.32 -19.71
N ASP A 36 -7.54 -11.87 -20.95
CA ASP A 36 -7.81 -12.66 -22.17
C ASP A 36 -6.94 -13.92 -22.25
N ARG A 37 -5.75 -13.90 -21.64
CA ARG A 37 -4.82 -15.04 -21.63
C ARG A 37 -5.08 -16.02 -20.50
N LEU A 38 -5.94 -15.66 -19.54
CA LEU A 38 -6.17 -16.47 -18.35
C LEU A 38 -7.31 -17.47 -18.55
N PRO A 39 -7.14 -18.71 -18.06
CA PRO A 39 -8.19 -19.72 -18.17
C PRO A 39 -9.41 -19.29 -17.34
N ARG A 40 -10.54 -19.11 -18.02
CA ARG A 40 -11.82 -18.80 -17.38
C ARG A 40 -12.47 -20.08 -16.87
N ARG A 41 -13.07 -20.00 -15.68
CA ARG A 41 -13.98 -21.02 -15.17
C ARG A 41 -15.32 -20.91 -15.90
N ARG A 42 -15.98 -22.06 -16.11
CA ARG A 42 -17.31 -22.13 -16.72
C ARG A 42 -18.36 -21.32 -15.96
N LEU A 43 -18.27 -21.30 -14.63
CA LEU A 43 -19.14 -20.51 -13.77
C LEU A 43 -18.55 -19.11 -13.59
N ALA A 44 -19.22 -18.09 -14.15
CA ALA A 44 -18.77 -16.69 -14.11
C ALA A 44 -18.52 -16.16 -12.69
N VAL A 45 -19.31 -16.62 -11.70
CA VAL A 45 -19.15 -16.26 -10.29
C VAL A 45 -17.78 -16.67 -9.69
N LEU A 46 -17.08 -17.61 -10.32
CA LEU A 46 -15.75 -18.06 -9.90
C LEU A 46 -14.62 -17.24 -10.55
N ASN A 47 -14.93 -16.44 -11.58
CA ASN A 47 -13.96 -15.57 -12.26
C ASN A 47 -13.83 -14.24 -11.51
N ARG A 48 -13.28 -14.30 -10.30
CA ARG A 48 -13.14 -13.16 -9.39
C ARG A 48 -11.70 -12.64 -9.33
N LEU A 49 -11.55 -11.35 -9.60
CA LEU A 49 -10.29 -10.63 -9.53
C LEU A 49 -10.29 -9.64 -8.35
N HIS A 50 -9.20 -9.62 -7.60
CA HIS A 50 -8.90 -8.62 -6.58
C HIS A 50 -7.73 -7.77 -7.05
N LEU A 51 -7.95 -6.47 -7.15
CA LEU A 51 -6.94 -5.51 -7.56
C LEU A 51 -6.18 -5.00 -6.33
N VAL A 52 -4.85 -4.95 -6.43
CA VAL A 52 -3.95 -4.39 -5.42
C VAL A 52 -3.24 -3.20 -6.04
N LEU A 53 -3.46 -2.00 -5.49
CA LEU A 53 -2.84 -0.78 -5.99
C LEU A 53 -1.58 -0.47 -5.18
N ALA A 54 -0.45 -0.37 -5.86
CA ALA A 54 0.83 0.07 -5.30
C ALA A 54 1.16 1.49 -5.80
N HIS A 55 2.29 2.04 -5.35
CA HIS A 55 2.78 3.32 -5.83
C HIS A 55 2.96 3.29 -7.36
N PRO A 56 2.56 4.34 -8.10
CA PRO A 56 2.02 5.62 -7.64
C PRO A 56 0.48 5.69 -7.55
N TRP A 57 -0.22 4.58 -7.74
CA TRP A 57 -1.69 4.56 -7.89
C TRP A 57 -2.48 4.58 -6.58
N ALA A 58 -1.80 4.49 -5.43
CA ALA A 58 -2.43 4.59 -4.12
C ALA A 58 -1.61 5.51 -3.21
N HIS A 59 -2.30 6.41 -2.52
CA HIS A 59 -1.70 7.40 -1.64
C HIS A 59 -2.34 7.33 -0.26
N ALA A 60 -1.51 7.33 0.77
CA ALA A 60 -1.96 7.30 2.15
C ALA A 60 -1.68 8.62 2.86
N VAL A 61 -2.55 8.96 3.79
CA VAL A 61 -2.45 10.15 4.63
C VAL A 61 -2.98 9.84 6.02
N VAL A 62 -2.33 10.37 7.05
CA VAL A 62 -2.85 10.34 8.42
C VAL A 62 -3.82 11.49 8.59
N LEU A 63 -4.99 11.21 9.14
CA LEU A 63 -5.98 12.19 9.55
C LEU A 63 -5.88 12.34 11.08
N PRO A 64 -5.28 13.42 11.59
CA PRO A 64 -5.36 13.77 13.00
C PRO A 64 -6.81 13.83 13.48
N TRP A 65 -7.06 13.43 14.73
CA TRP A 65 -8.36 13.62 15.35
C TRP A 65 -8.77 15.10 15.32
N GLN A 66 -10.04 15.39 15.05
CA GLN A 66 -10.61 16.74 15.14
C GLN A 66 -11.89 16.69 15.97
N ASP A 67 -11.93 17.50 17.02
CA ASP A 67 -13.13 17.62 17.85
C ASP A 67 -14.29 18.21 17.02
N GLY A 68 -15.46 17.61 17.16
CA GLY A 68 -16.66 18.02 16.40
C GLY A 68 -16.80 17.39 15.01
N MET A 69 -15.82 16.60 14.52
CA MET A 69 -15.95 15.91 13.23
C MET A 69 -16.72 14.59 13.36
N LEU A 70 -18.06 14.68 13.32
CA LEU A 70 -18.95 13.54 13.54
C LEU A 70 -19.42 12.86 12.24
N ALA A 71 -19.48 13.61 11.13
CA ALA A 71 -19.98 13.10 9.86
C ALA A 71 -18.88 12.43 9.03
N GLU A 72 -19.18 11.29 8.41
CA GLU A 72 -18.26 10.59 7.50
C GLU A 72 -17.86 11.48 6.32
N SER A 73 -18.81 12.25 5.76
CA SER A 73 -18.55 13.17 4.66
C SER A 73 -17.51 14.25 5.00
N ALA A 74 -17.46 14.70 6.25
CA ALA A 74 -16.46 15.65 6.71
C ALA A 74 -15.06 15.02 6.75
N TRP A 75 -14.95 13.77 7.22
CA TRP A 75 -13.68 13.01 7.17
C TRP A 75 -13.21 12.79 5.73
N GLN A 76 -14.13 12.49 4.82
CA GLN A 76 -13.85 12.34 3.40
C GLN A 76 -13.34 13.65 2.77
N ALA A 77 -13.97 14.79 3.09
CA ALA A 77 -13.51 16.10 2.65
C ALA A 77 -12.13 16.45 3.22
N TYR A 78 -11.91 16.17 4.51
CA TYR A 78 -10.62 16.41 5.16
C TYR A 78 -9.49 15.60 4.52
N ALA A 79 -9.71 14.31 4.26
CA ALA A 79 -8.73 13.47 3.59
C ALA A 79 -8.37 14.01 2.20
N ARG A 80 -9.37 14.41 1.40
CA ARG A 80 -9.14 15.00 0.07
C ARG A 80 -8.38 16.32 0.14
N ALA A 81 -8.67 17.17 1.13
CA ALA A 81 -7.94 18.41 1.34
C ALA A 81 -6.46 18.14 1.64
N LEU A 82 -6.14 17.22 2.56
CA LEU A 82 -4.75 16.87 2.86
C LEU A 82 -4.01 16.23 1.68
N LEU A 83 -4.70 15.46 0.84
CA LEU A 83 -4.12 14.93 -0.39
C LEU A 83 -3.85 16.03 -1.42
N ALA A 84 -4.76 16.99 -1.55
CA ALA A 84 -4.58 18.13 -2.44
C ALA A 84 -3.38 19.02 -2.03
N GLU A 85 -3.15 19.21 -0.72
CA GLU A 85 -1.95 19.88 -0.18
C GLU A 85 -0.64 19.17 -0.56
N ARG A 86 -0.71 17.86 -0.83
CA ARG A 86 0.41 17.05 -1.33
C ARG A 86 0.45 17.00 -2.87
N ALA A 87 -0.28 17.87 -3.55
CA ALA A 87 -0.45 17.90 -5.01
C ALA A 87 -1.03 16.61 -5.62
N ILE A 88 -1.80 15.84 -4.83
CA ILE A 88 -2.49 14.63 -5.28
C ILE A 88 -3.96 14.99 -5.55
N HIS A 89 -4.33 15.13 -6.82
CA HIS A 89 -5.64 15.66 -7.24
C HIS A 89 -6.55 14.64 -7.93
N ASP A 90 -5.98 13.56 -8.43
CA ASP A 90 -6.64 12.48 -9.18
C ASP A 90 -7.18 11.38 -8.25
N ALA A 91 -6.63 11.22 -7.05
CA ALA A 91 -7.02 10.21 -6.07
C ALA A 91 -8.35 10.53 -5.34
N ARG A 92 -9.48 10.33 -6.04
CA ARG A 92 -10.82 10.72 -5.55
C ARG A 92 -11.55 9.64 -4.73
N ARG A 93 -11.22 8.36 -4.94
CA ARG A 93 -11.80 7.25 -4.16
C ARG A 93 -11.02 7.08 -2.87
N VAL A 94 -11.59 7.57 -1.77
CA VAL A 94 -10.96 7.57 -0.45
C VAL A 94 -11.63 6.55 0.48
N ARG A 95 -10.81 5.76 1.16
CA ARG A 95 -11.19 4.85 2.25
C ARG A 95 -10.48 5.28 3.52
N ILE A 96 -11.22 5.31 4.61
CA ILE A 96 -10.74 5.77 5.92
C ILE A 96 -10.88 4.62 6.89
N GLU A 97 -9.81 4.32 7.62
CA GLU A 97 -9.79 3.33 8.68
C GLU A 97 -10.79 3.71 9.78
N ALA A 98 -11.54 2.71 10.25
CA ALA A 98 -12.36 2.85 11.43
C ALA A 98 -11.46 2.90 12.68
N SER A 99 -11.36 4.07 13.31
CA SER A 99 -10.60 4.26 14.55
C SER A 99 -11.53 4.76 15.67
N PRO A 100 -11.28 4.37 16.94
CA PRO A 100 -11.99 4.90 18.10
C PRO A 100 -11.98 6.43 18.15
N HIS A 101 -12.96 6.98 18.88
CA HIS A 101 -13.03 8.41 19.17
C HIS A 101 -11.72 8.92 19.78
N GLY A 102 -11.29 10.13 19.40
CA GLY A 102 -10.08 10.76 19.92
C GLY A 102 -8.77 10.24 19.31
N ARG A 103 -8.83 9.30 18.35
CA ARG A 103 -7.63 8.73 17.71
C ARG A 103 -7.49 9.17 16.26
N SER A 104 -6.23 9.32 15.85
CA SER A 104 -5.87 9.47 14.44
C SER A 104 -6.43 8.32 13.59
N ARG A 105 -6.69 8.60 12.31
CA ARG A 105 -7.13 7.62 11.32
C ARG A 105 -6.14 7.55 10.17
N LEU A 106 -5.95 6.38 9.58
CA LEU A 106 -5.30 6.28 8.29
C LEU A 106 -6.36 6.39 7.18
N ALA A 107 -6.07 7.18 6.16
CA ALA A 107 -6.86 7.22 4.94
C ALA A 107 -5.99 6.83 3.75
N VAL A 108 -6.59 6.11 2.81
CA VAL A 108 -5.98 5.78 1.53
C VAL A 108 -6.88 6.23 0.41
N ALA A 109 -6.27 6.82 -0.61
CA ALA A 109 -6.91 7.29 -1.80
C ALA A 109 -6.32 6.64 -3.05
N ALA A 110 -7.17 6.44 -4.05
CA ALA A 110 -6.77 5.96 -5.37
C ALA A 110 -7.56 6.69 -6.48
N PRO A 111 -7.03 6.73 -7.71
CA PRO A 111 -7.75 7.32 -8.84
C PRO A 111 -9.04 6.56 -9.15
N GLU A 112 -10.15 7.29 -9.19
CA GLU A 112 -11.47 6.72 -9.50
C GLU A 112 -11.51 6.14 -10.90
N ALA A 113 -10.98 6.89 -11.86
CA ALA A 113 -10.92 6.49 -13.27
C ALA A 113 -10.21 5.15 -13.45
N LEU A 114 -9.08 4.92 -12.77
CA LEU A 114 -8.34 3.65 -12.84
C LEU A 114 -9.18 2.47 -12.34
N ILE A 115 -9.91 2.65 -11.23
CA ILE A 115 -10.73 1.58 -10.66
C ILE A 115 -11.91 1.27 -11.59
N GLU A 116 -12.52 2.30 -12.18
CA GLU A 116 -13.65 2.15 -13.09
C GLU A 116 -13.26 1.51 -14.42
N THR A 117 -12.12 1.92 -15.00
CA THR A 117 -11.59 1.32 -16.24
C THR A 117 -11.16 -0.13 -16.00
N ALA A 118 -10.52 -0.44 -14.87
CA ALA A 118 -10.19 -1.81 -14.50
C ALA A 118 -11.46 -2.67 -14.30
N ALA A 119 -12.51 -2.11 -13.68
CA ALA A 119 -13.79 -2.79 -13.55
C ALA A 119 -14.45 -3.05 -14.92
N GLY A 120 -14.33 -2.11 -15.86
CA GLY A 120 -14.74 -2.27 -17.27
C GLY A 120 -14.00 -3.42 -17.95
N ALA A 121 -12.66 -3.38 -17.95
CA ALA A 121 -11.81 -4.41 -18.52
C ALA A 121 -12.12 -5.81 -17.95
N CYS A 122 -12.38 -5.91 -16.64
CA CYS A 122 -12.86 -7.15 -16.04
C CYS A 122 -14.17 -7.64 -16.66
N ARG A 123 -15.19 -6.77 -16.74
CA ARG A 123 -16.52 -7.14 -17.27
C ARG A 123 -16.42 -7.59 -18.73
N ASP A 124 -15.69 -6.85 -19.55
CA ASP A 124 -15.55 -7.12 -20.98
C ASP A 124 -14.85 -8.48 -21.23
N ALA A 125 -13.90 -8.85 -20.37
CA ALA A 125 -13.24 -10.16 -20.40
C ALA A 125 -14.06 -11.30 -19.75
N GLY A 126 -15.25 -11.03 -19.18
CA GLY A 126 -16.07 -12.02 -18.48
C GLY A 126 -15.62 -12.33 -17.05
N TRP A 127 -14.93 -11.40 -16.41
CA TRP A 127 -14.47 -11.44 -15.01
C TRP A 127 -15.25 -10.43 -14.15
N THR A 128 -15.25 -10.66 -12.84
CA THR A 128 -15.79 -9.71 -11.85
C THR A 128 -14.65 -9.12 -11.02
N LEU A 129 -14.55 -7.79 -10.98
CA LEU A 129 -13.70 -7.09 -10.01
C LEU A 129 -14.34 -7.23 -8.62
N ALA A 130 -13.87 -8.20 -7.85
CA ALA A 130 -14.41 -8.58 -6.54
C ALA A 130 -13.94 -7.68 -5.40
N GLY A 131 -12.83 -6.96 -5.60
CA GLY A 131 -12.33 -6.01 -4.60
C GLY A 131 -11.13 -5.22 -5.12
N CYS A 132 -10.88 -4.10 -4.47
CA CYS A 132 -9.72 -3.25 -4.69
C CYS A 132 -9.16 -2.87 -3.32
N ARG A 133 -7.85 -3.06 -3.12
CA ARG A 133 -7.14 -2.70 -1.90
C ARG A 133 -5.81 -2.05 -2.28
N ASP A 134 -5.29 -1.15 -1.47
CA ASP A 134 -3.92 -0.69 -1.64
C ASP A 134 -2.90 -1.61 -0.95
N LEU A 135 -1.67 -1.58 -1.44
CA LEU A 135 -0.60 -2.41 -0.92
C LEU A 135 -0.22 -2.06 0.52
N LEU A 136 -0.34 -0.78 0.92
CA LEU A 136 -0.01 -0.35 2.29
C LEU A 136 -0.99 -0.92 3.30
N SER A 137 -2.29 -0.82 3.07
CA SER A 137 -3.32 -1.44 3.91
C SER A 137 -3.16 -2.95 3.95
N ALA A 138 -2.77 -3.59 2.84
CA ALA A 138 -2.46 -5.02 2.83
C ALA A 138 -1.27 -5.36 3.74
N ALA A 139 -0.19 -4.57 3.69
CA ALA A 139 0.97 -4.71 4.55
C ALA A 139 0.63 -4.49 6.03
N LEU A 140 -0.09 -3.41 6.34
CA LEU A 140 -0.53 -3.09 7.70
C LEU A 140 -1.41 -4.20 8.28
N HIS A 141 -2.36 -4.71 7.51
CA HIS A 141 -3.23 -5.81 7.94
C HIS A 141 -2.44 -7.08 8.24
N ARG A 142 -1.50 -7.45 7.37
CA ARG A 142 -0.66 -8.64 7.56
C ARG A 142 0.24 -8.55 8.80
N HIS A 143 0.67 -7.35 9.14
CA HIS A 143 1.55 -7.11 10.29
C HIS A 143 0.83 -6.52 11.51
N ALA A 144 -0.51 -6.55 11.52
CA ALA A 144 -1.31 -5.94 12.57
C ALA A 144 -0.95 -6.46 13.97
N GLY A 145 -0.74 -7.77 14.12
CA GLY A 145 -0.34 -8.36 15.41
C GLY A 145 1.05 -7.91 15.88
N ALA A 146 2.02 -7.84 14.96
CA ALA A 146 3.38 -7.39 15.29
C ALA A 146 3.42 -5.90 15.62
N LEU A 147 2.63 -5.10 14.90
CA LEU A 147 2.47 -3.67 15.16
C LEU A 147 1.72 -3.43 16.47
N ALA A 148 0.69 -4.21 16.79
CA ALA A 148 -0.08 -4.09 18.03
C ALA A 148 0.74 -4.43 19.29
N ALA A 149 1.78 -5.25 19.15
CA ALA A 149 2.67 -5.63 20.25
C ALA A 149 3.65 -4.52 20.69
N VAL A 150 3.69 -3.39 19.98
CA VAL A 150 4.56 -2.24 20.29
C VAL A 150 3.79 -0.93 20.13
N ASP A 151 4.05 0.04 21.00
CA ASP A 151 3.39 1.35 20.91
C ASP A 151 4.01 2.23 19.83
N ASP A 152 5.34 2.16 19.72
CA ASP A 152 6.15 2.96 18.82
C ASP A 152 6.78 2.07 17.75
N ALA A 153 6.40 2.32 16.50
CA ALA A 153 6.87 1.53 15.37
C ALA A 153 6.83 2.33 14.07
N ARG A 154 7.70 1.96 13.15
CA ARG A 154 7.65 2.35 11.75
C ARG A 154 7.39 1.11 10.92
N LEU A 155 6.38 1.14 10.06
CA LEU A 155 6.27 0.18 8.97
C LEU A 155 6.81 0.83 7.69
N ALA A 156 7.84 0.25 7.11
CA ALA A 156 8.42 0.66 5.85
C ALA A 156 8.02 -0.33 4.76
N LEU A 157 7.33 0.14 3.74
CA LEU A 157 6.88 -0.64 2.59
C LEU A 157 7.72 -0.27 1.37
N LEU A 158 8.58 -1.19 0.95
CA LEU A 158 9.37 -1.09 -0.26
C LEU A 158 8.55 -1.56 -1.47
N GLN A 159 8.39 -0.65 -2.44
CA GLN A 159 7.61 -0.80 -3.66
C GLN A 159 8.51 -0.52 -4.87
N ALA A 160 8.03 -0.82 -6.08
CA ALA A 160 8.73 -0.45 -7.30
C ALA A 160 8.94 1.07 -7.35
N GLY A 161 10.20 1.51 -7.25
CA GLY A 161 10.59 2.92 -7.32
C GLY A 161 10.27 3.78 -6.10
N ALA A 162 9.71 3.22 -5.01
CA ALA A 162 9.33 4.00 -3.84
C ALA A 162 9.46 3.25 -2.51
N LEU A 163 9.70 3.99 -1.43
CA LEU A 163 9.61 3.54 -0.05
C LEU A 163 8.53 4.34 0.68
N THR A 164 7.47 3.67 1.13
CA THR A 164 6.40 4.29 1.92
C THR A 164 6.57 3.92 3.39
N CYS A 165 6.78 4.91 4.25
CA CYS A 165 6.90 4.75 5.70
C CYS A 165 5.64 5.24 6.41
N VAL A 166 5.06 4.38 7.24
CA VAL A 166 3.98 4.75 8.18
C VAL A 166 4.54 4.73 9.59
N PHE A 167 4.32 5.84 10.30
CA PHE A 167 4.82 6.02 11.65
C PHE A 167 3.69 5.88 12.67
N ARG A 168 3.95 5.09 13.70
CA ARG A 168 3.08 4.88 14.86
C ARG A 168 3.83 5.31 16.12
N ARG A 169 3.17 6.08 16.98
CA ARG A 169 3.68 6.48 18.28
C ARG A 169 2.55 6.56 19.29
N ASP A 170 2.78 6.06 20.50
CA ASP A 170 1.76 5.90 21.55
C ASP A 170 0.54 5.10 21.03
N GLY A 171 0.82 4.12 20.17
CA GLY A 171 -0.18 3.30 19.53
C GLY A 171 -1.07 4.03 18.50
N GLN A 172 -0.75 5.26 18.10
CA GLN A 172 -1.51 6.06 17.14
C GLN A 172 -0.70 6.35 15.86
N TRP A 173 -1.39 6.50 14.73
CA TRP A 173 -0.77 6.93 13.48
C TRP A 173 -0.32 8.38 13.61
N ARG A 174 0.93 8.67 13.24
CA ARG A 174 1.52 10.00 13.31
C ARG A 174 1.72 10.63 11.95
N ASP A 175 2.29 9.88 11.00
CA ASP A 175 2.48 10.36 9.64
C ASP A 175 2.63 9.20 8.64
N VAL A 176 2.47 9.52 7.36
CA VAL A 176 2.87 8.69 6.23
C VAL A 176 3.71 9.50 5.26
N ILE A 177 4.93 9.02 4.99
CA ILE A 177 5.88 9.62 4.05
C ILE A 177 6.20 8.60 2.95
N THR A 178 6.07 9.00 1.69
CA THR A 178 6.51 8.21 0.54
C THR A 178 7.69 8.92 -0.12
N LEU A 179 8.83 8.24 -0.22
CA LEU A 179 10.03 8.75 -0.87
C LEU A 179 10.35 7.92 -2.11
N ALA A 180 10.93 8.56 -3.13
CA ALA A 180 11.48 7.85 -4.27
C ALA A 180 12.61 6.92 -3.80
N TRP A 181 12.56 5.67 -4.24
CA TRP A 181 13.60 4.67 -3.97
C TRP A 181 14.33 4.34 -5.26
N ARG A 182 15.63 4.64 -5.31
CA ARG A 182 16.50 4.40 -6.48
C ARG A 182 17.66 3.47 -6.16
N GLY A 183 17.53 2.66 -5.12
CA GLY A 183 18.64 1.92 -4.51
C GLY A 183 19.49 2.79 -3.58
N GLY A 184 20.52 2.19 -2.99
CA GLY A 184 21.36 2.82 -1.97
C GLY A 184 21.14 2.19 -0.59
N ARG A 185 21.59 2.90 0.46
CA ARG A 185 21.42 2.44 1.84
C ARG A 185 19.98 2.67 2.28
N LEU A 186 19.31 1.60 2.66
CA LEU A 186 17.93 1.67 3.15
C LEU A 186 17.83 2.59 4.37
N ARG A 187 18.85 2.57 5.24
CA ARG A 187 18.90 3.38 6.45
C ARG A 187 18.80 4.89 6.16
N ASP A 188 19.52 5.38 5.16
CA ASP A 188 19.53 6.81 4.81
C ASP A 188 18.13 7.29 4.42
N VAL A 189 17.40 6.49 3.62
CA VAL A 189 16.03 6.83 3.18
C VAL A 189 15.04 6.70 4.33
N LEU A 190 15.23 5.72 5.21
CA LEU A 190 14.45 5.56 6.43
C LEU A 190 14.63 6.76 7.38
N ASP A 191 15.86 7.22 7.58
CA ASP A 191 16.18 8.35 8.44
C ASP A 191 15.69 9.68 7.83
N ALA A 192 15.78 9.84 6.51
CA ALA A 192 15.16 10.95 5.80
C ALA A 192 13.63 10.97 5.98
N ALA A 193 12.97 9.81 5.86
CA ALA A 193 11.53 9.71 6.09
C ALA A 193 11.17 10.06 7.54
N ALA A 194 11.96 9.62 8.52
CA ALA A 194 11.76 9.95 9.93
C ALA A 194 11.92 11.45 10.20
N LEU A 195 12.95 12.08 9.61
CA LEU A 195 13.18 13.51 9.70
C LEU A 195 11.99 14.30 9.14
N MET A 196 11.50 13.94 7.94
CA MET A 196 10.35 14.60 7.31
C MET A 196 9.06 14.42 8.11
N ALA A 197 8.84 13.23 8.68
CA ALA A 197 7.70 12.95 9.56
C ALA A 197 7.85 13.54 10.97
N ARG A 198 9.00 14.16 11.28
CA ARG A 198 9.38 14.63 12.62
C ARG A 198 9.24 13.53 13.68
N GLN A 199 9.69 12.32 13.33
CA GLN A 199 9.69 11.14 14.19
C GLN A 199 11.12 10.74 14.58
N PRO A 200 11.30 10.02 15.70
CA PRO A 200 12.61 9.51 16.08
C PRO A 200 13.19 8.53 15.05
N ALA A 201 14.48 8.68 14.72
CA ALA A 201 15.16 7.76 13.82
C ALA A 201 15.35 6.35 14.43
N SER A 202 15.43 6.24 15.75
CA SER A 202 15.61 4.99 16.50
C SER A 202 14.32 4.17 16.65
N THR A 203 13.21 4.61 16.07
CA THR A 203 11.94 3.86 16.14
C THR A 203 12.09 2.48 15.48
N ARG A 204 11.63 1.45 16.21
CA ARG A 204 11.63 0.07 15.75
C ARG A 204 10.96 -0.06 14.39
N SER A 205 11.62 -0.74 13.46
CA SER A 205 11.20 -0.75 12.05
C SER A 205 10.78 -2.13 11.58
N PHE A 206 9.65 -2.20 10.89
CA PHE A 206 9.15 -3.37 10.19
C PHE A 206 9.28 -3.11 8.69
N LEU A 207 10.15 -3.84 8.01
CA LEU A 207 10.34 -3.71 6.57
C LEU A 207 9.50 -4.74 5.83
N CYS A 208 8.57 -4.28 5.01
CA CYS A 208 7.79 -5.07 4.08
C CYS A 208 8.26 -4.78 2.65
N ALA A 209 8.33 -5.79 1.80
CA ALA A 209 8.62 -5.61 0.39
C ALA A 209 7.73 -6.50 -0.47
N VAL A 210 7.44 -6.03 -1.69
CA VAL A 210 6.73 -6.84 -2.69
C VAL A 210 7.62 -7.99 -3.16
N GLU A 211 8.88 -7.69 -3.45
CA GLU A 211 9.89 -8.65 -3.93
C GLU A 211 10.85 -9.03 -2.79
N PRO A 212 11.53 -10.18 -2.89
CA PRO A 212 12.61 -10.54 -1.97
C PRO A 212 13.68 -9.43 -1.97
N VAL A 213 13.94 -8.89 -0.78
CA VAL A 213 14.99 -7.90 -0.58
C VAL A 213 16.32 -8.64 -0.44
N ALA A 214 17.36 -8.19 -1.16
CA ALA A 214 18.70 -8.74 -0.99
C ALA A 214 19.17 -8.57 0.47
N ALA A 215 19.78 -9.61 1.04
CA ALA A 215 20.30 -9.56 2.42
C ALA A 215 21.28 -8.40 2.65
N SER A 216 22.03 -8.01 1.61
CA SER A 216 22.95 -6.86 1.63
C SER A 216 22.28 -5.50 1.89
N LEU A 217 20.95 -5.38 1.73
CA LEU A 217 20.20 -4.17 2.10
C LEU A 217 19.89 -4.10 3.61
N LEU A 218 20.27 -5.13 4.37
CA LEU A 218 19.96 -5.33 5.78
C LEU A 218 21.21 -5.37 6.69
N ASP A 219 22.40 -5.47 6.11
CA ASP A 219 23.66 -5.80 6.81
C ASP A 219 24.28 -4.68 7.68
N ASP A 220 23.53 -3.62 8.02
CA ASP A 220 24.10 -2.47 8.74
C ASP A 220 23.86 -2.49 10.28
N ASP A 221 23.20 -3.50 10.86
CA ASP A 221 22.43 -3.32 12.12
C ASP A 221 22.97 -3.99 13.41
N GLU A 222 24.26 -4.34 13.53
CA GLU A 222 24.80 -4.84 14.82
C GLU A 222 25.74 -3.91 15.59
N ARG A 223 26.17 -2.77 15.03
CA ARG A 223 27.24 -1.95 15.66
C ARG A 223 26.85 -0.60 16.22
N ASP A 224 25.65 -0.09 15.95
CA ASP A 224 25.23 1.20 16.49
C ASP A 224 23.80 1.07 16.99
N GLY A 225 23.46 1.73 18.11
CA GLY A 225 22.17 1.62 18.82
C GLY A 225 20.92 2.10 18.04
N GLY A 226 20.93 2.02 16.72
CA GLY A 226 19.80 2.25 15.83
C GLY A 226 18.78 1.11 15.91
N GLY A 227 17.50 1.47 15.81
CA GLY A 227 16.41 0.52 16.03
C GLY A 227 16.43 -0.67 15.07
N THR A 228 16.19 -1.87 15.61
CA THR A 228 16.21 -3.15 14.88
C THR A 228 15.24 -3.14 13.70
N ILE A 229 15.74 -3.46 12.50
CA ILE A 229 14.92 -3.74 11.32
C ILE A 229 14.46 -5.20 11.36
N ARG A 230 13.15 -5.43 11.49
CA ARG A 230 12.55 -6.76 11.32
C ARG A 230 11.97 -6.91 9.93
N LEU A 231 12.43 -7.95 9.22
CA LEU A 231 11.82 -8.36 7.97
C LEU A 231 10.42 -8.91 8.21
N ALA A 232 9.46 -8.31 7.53
CA ALA A 232 8.23 -8.98 7.19
C ALA A 232 8.47 -9.90 5.98
N ALA A 233 7.81 -11.05 5.95
CA ALA A 233 7.83 -11.92 4.78
C ALA A 233 7.34 -11.14 3.52
N PRO A 234 7.74 -11.53 2.30
CA PRO A 234 7.35 -10.80 1.10
C PRO A 234 5.82 -10.76 0.92
N LEU A 235 5.31 -9.64 0.40
CA LEU A 235 3.89 -9.46 0.09
C LEU A 235 3.46 -10.19 -1.19
N ALA A 236 4.41 -10.73 -1.98
CA ALA A 236 4.09 -11.61 -3.12
C ALA A 236 3.23 -12.83 -2.73
N CYS A 237 3.19 -13.19 -1.44
CA CYS A 237 2.28 -14.17 -0.86
C CYS A 237 1.03 -13.48 -0.27
N LEU A 238 0.31 -12.66 -1.05
CA LEU A 238 -1.07 -12.31 -0.69
C LEU A 238 -1.92 -13.57 -0.84
N ASP A 239 -1.77 -14.47 0.14
CA ASP A 239 -2.60 -15.65 0.28
C ASP A 239 -4.05 -15.20 0.32
N GLY A 240 -4.89 -15.91 -0.42
CA GLY A 240 -6.31 -15.64 -0.64
C GLY A 240 -7.18 -15.74 0.61
N ALA A 241 -6.84 -15.03 1.67
CA ALA A 241 -7.72 -14.74 2.79
C ALA A 241 -8.63 -13.56 2.41
N SER A 242 -9.52 -13.83 1.47
CA SER A 242 -10.82 -13.14 1.44
C SER A 242 -11.66 -13.78 2.55
N ALA A 243 -11.92 -13.02 3.61
CA ALA A 243 -13.19 -13.18 4.33
C ALA A 243 -14.29 -12.47 3.52
#